data_AF-A0A0G3WH51-F1
#
_entry.id   AF-A0A0G3WH51-F1
#
_cell.length_a   1.000
_cell.length_b   1.000
_cell.length_c   1.000
_cell.angle_alpha   90.00
_cell.angle_beta   90.00
_cell.angle_gamma   90.00
#
_symmetry.space_group_name_H-M   'P 1'
#
loop_
_entity.id
_entity.type
_entity.pdbx_description
1 polymer ?
#
loop_
_entity_poly.entity_id
_entity_poly.type
_entity_poly.pdbx_seq_one_letter_code
_entity_poly.pdbx_strand_id
1 'polypeptide(L)'
;MEIIKKFGLETNLFLFQLANFLIIAFILKKFLFKPLKKMLDERKRIVDQSLQDAQDARAALENAGQERDKILTSAKTDADALAVAAKASLEETKIKLTDDAKKRSQQIVDDAKQKAAAEFENLNKQIGKISADISGKLVSKVLSDLFTGDEKQKVISRALDKIEEYEKNPN
;
A
#
# COMPACT_ATOMS: atom_id res chain seq x y z
N MET A 1 -14.59 76.65 83.69
CA MET A 1 -13.37 76.94 82.89
C MET A 1 -12.07 76.84 83.69
N GLU A 2 -12.07 76.46 84.97
CA GLU A 2 -10.83 76.42 85.79
C GLU A 2 -10.17 75.03 85.92
N ILE A 3 -10.86 73.96 85.52
CA ILE A 3 -10.35 72.58 85.61
C ILE A 3 -9.25 72.31 84.56
N ILE A 4 -9.30 72.99 83.41
CA ILE A 4 -8.36 72.78 82.29
C ILE A 4 -7.00 73.44 82.59
N LYS A 5 -6.96 74.58 83.29
CA LYS A 5 -5.71 75.29 83.61
C LYS A 5 -4.91 74.63 84.76
N LYS A 6 -5.56 73.97 85.72
CA LYS A 6 -4.87 73.25 86.83
C LYS A 6 -4.26 71.91 86.41
N PHE A 7 -4.58 71.41 85.22
CA PHE A 7 -4.10 70.10 84.73
C PHE A 7 -2.74 70.17 84.03
N GLY A 8 -2.06 71.33 83.98
CA GLY A 8 -0.77 71.49 83.26
C GLY A 8 -0.86 71.23 81.75
N LEU A 9 -2.08 71.02 81.24
CA LEU A 9 -2.35 70.86 79.82
C LEU A 9 -2.49 72.25 79.22
N GLU A 10 -1.37 72.76 78.72
CA GLU A 10 -1.32 73.81 77.70
C GLU A 10 -2.33 73.45 76.60
N THR A 11 -3.54 74.01 76.66
CA THR A 11 -4.66 73.63 75.75
C THR A 11 -4.27 73.90 74.29
N ASN A 12 -3.39 74.88 74.09
CA ASN A 12 -2.74 75.18 72.83
C ASN A 12 -1.84 74.02 72.36
N LEU A 13 -0.97 73.50 73.23
CA LEU A 13 -0.08 72.38 72.90
C LEU A 13 -0.87 71.12 72.53
N PHE A 14 -1.96 70.85 73.24
CA PHE A 14 -2.87 69.74 72.91
C PHE A 14 -3.54 69.93 71.54
N LEU A 15 -4.01 71.14 71.21
CA LEU A 15 -4.58 71.45 69.90
C LEU A 15 -3.56 71.27 68.77
N PHE A 16 -2.33 71.72 68.96
CA PHE A 16 -1.24 71.53 67.99
C PHE A 16 -0.87 70.05 67.82
N GLN A 17 -0.83 69.27 68.91
CA GLN A 17 -0.58 67.84 68.85
C GLN A 17 -1.70 67.09 68.11
N LEU A 18 -2.96 67.47 68.35
CA LEU A 18 -4.11 66.88 67.66
C LEU A 18 -4.09 67.24 66.16
N ALA A 19 -3.79 68.50 65.82
CA ALA A 19 -3.63 68.92 64.43
C ALA A 19 -2.51 68.14 63.74
N ASN A 20 -1.35 67.97 64.38
CA ASN A 20 -0.23 67.18 63.84
C ASN A 20 -0.62 65.71 63.64
N PHE A 21 -1.26 65.08 64.63
CA PHE A 21 -1.78 63.71 64.50
C PHE A 21 -2.74 63.58 63.31
N LEU A 22 -3.67 64.53 63.14
CA LEU A 22 -4.62 64.53 62.03
C LEU A 22 -3.93 64.72 60.68
N ILE A 23 -2.91 65.58 60.59
CA ILE A 23 -2.11 65.75 59.38
C ILE A 23 -1.40 64.44 59.01
N ILE A 24 -0.72 63.79 59.96
CA ILE A 24 -0.05 62.51 59.73
C ILE A 24 -1.07 61.42 59.37
N ALA A 25 -2.19 61.34 60.09
CA ALA A 25 -3.26 60.37 59.80
C ALA A 25 -3.85 60.59 58.40
N PHE A 26 -4.01 61.83 57.95
CA PHE A 26 -4.48 62.15 56.61
C PHE A 26 -3.46 61.74 55.54
N ILE A 27 -2.18 62.01 55.76
CA ILE A 27 -1.09 61.58 54.87
C ILE A 27 -1.07 60.05 54.79
N LEU A 28 -1.07 59.34 55.92
CA LEU A 28 -1.09 57.88 55.96
C LEU A 28 -2.35 57.32 55.27
N LYS A 29 -3.52 57.91 55.52
CA LYS A 29 -4.78 57.49 54.87
C LYS A 29 -4.67 57.60 53.35
N LYS A 30 -4.12 58.71 52.84
CA LYS A 30 -4.01 58.95 51.39
C LYS A 30 -2.90 58.12 50.73
N PHE A 31 -1.76 57.96 51.39
CA PHE A 31 -0.57 57.32 50.80
C PHE A 31 -0.48 55.81 51.05
N LEU A 32 -1.01 55.27 52.16
CA LEU A 32 -0.84 53.86 52.53
C LEU A 32 -2.00 52.95 52.11
N PHE A 33 -3.25 53.43 52.18
CA PHE A 33 -4.41 52.60 51.83
C PHE A 33 -4.43 52.21 50.35
N LYS A 34 -4.05 53.13 49.46
CA LYS A 34 -4.03 52.89 48.00
C LYS A 34 -3.04 51.77 47.60
N PRO A 35 -1.76 51.80 47.98
CA PRO A 35 -0.84 50.70 47.68
C PRO A 35 -1.21 49.40 48.40
N LEU A 36 -1.67 49.46 49.65
CA LEU A 36 -2.05 48.25 50.39
C LEU A 36 -3.23 47.53 49.74
N LYS A 37 -4.28 48.27 49.36
CA LYS A 37 -5.42 47.71 48.63
C LYS A 37 -4.98 47.14 47.29
N LYS A 38 -4.14 47.86 46.54
CA LYS A 38 -3.62 47.39 45.25
C LYS A 38 -2.86 46.06 45.40
N MET A 39 -2.05 45.89 46.44
CA MET A 39 -1.34 44.62 46.69
C MET A 39 -2.28 43.47 47.05
N LEU A 40 -3.35 43.74 47.82
CA LEU A 40 -4.35 42.73 48.16
C LEU A 40 -5.18 42.33 46.94
N ASP A 41 -5.64 43.30 46.16
CA ASP A 41 -6.40 43.06 44.93
C ASP A 41 -5.55 42.28 43.91
N GLU A 42 -4.26 42.63 43.78
CA GLU A 42 -3.33 41.92 42.91
C GLU A 42 -3.08 40.47 43.38
N ARG A 43 -2.88 40.26 44.68
CA ARG A 43 -2.75 38.90 45.24
C ARG A 43 -4.01 38.07 44.99
N LYS A 44 -5.18 38.67 45.21
CA LYS A 44 -6.46 37.99 44.97
C LYS A 44 -6.59 37.61 43.50
N ARG A 45 -6.30 38.54 42.59
CA ARG A 45 -6.30 38.31 41.14
C ARG A 45 -5.37 37.16 40.74
N ILE A 46 -4.14 37.15 41.25
CA ILE A 46 -3.16 36.08 40.96
C ILE A 46 -3.67 34.72 41.44
N VAL A 47 -4.25 34.65 42.64
CA VAL A 47 -4.78 33.39 43.20
C VAL A 47 -5.97 32.90 42.38
N ASP A 48 -6.93 33.78 42.08
CA ASP A 48 -8.11 33.44 41.30
C ASP A 48 -7.71 32.96 39.88
N GLN A 49 -6.78 33.67 39.24
CA GLN A 49 -6.24 33.29 37.94
C GLN A 49 -5.47 31.96 37.99
N SER A 50 -4.62 31.75 39.00
CA SER A 50 -3.87 30.50 39.14
C SER A 50 -4.79 29.30 39.36
N LEU A 51 -5.90 29.50 40.09
CA LEU A 51 -6.90 28.46 40.31
C LEU A 51 -7.66 28.14 39.01
N GLN A 52 -8.03 29.17 38.25
CA GLN A 52 -8.67 29.00 36.94
C GLN A 52 -7.74 28.29 35.96
N ASP A 53 -6.49 28.74 35.83
CA ASP A 53 -5.48 28.12 34.97
C ASP A 53 -5.27 26.63 35.35
N ALA A 54 -5.27 26.31 36.64
CA ALA A 54 -5.16 24.93 37.11
C ALA A 54 -6.39 24.07 36.77
N GLN A 55 -7.60 24.65 36.80
CA GLN A 55 -8.83 23.96 36.38
C GLN A 55 -8.83 23.73 34.87
N ASP A 56 -8.48 24.74 34.09
CA ASP A 56 -8.41 24.66 32.64
C ASP A 56 -7.34 23.65 32.19
N ALA A 57 -6.18 23.62 32.85
CA ALA A 57 -5.13 22.64 32.59
C ALA A 57 -5.60 21.20 32.89
N ARG A 58 -6.36 20.99 33.96
CA ARG A 58 -6.93 19.67 34.29
C ARG A 58 -7.96 19.25 33.24
N ALA A 59 -8.86 20.14 32.84
CA ALA A 59 -9.85 19.86 31.81
C ALA A 59 -9.19 19.57 30.45
N ALA A 60 -8.16 20.33 30.08
CA ALA A 60 -7.38 20.10 28.87
C ALA A 60 -6.67 18.73 28.90
N LEU A 61 -6.11 18.34 30.05
CA LEU A 61 -5.47 17.04 30.22
C LEU A 61 -6.47 15.89 30.09
N GLU A 62 -7.65 16.01 30.69
CA GLU A 62 -8.71 15.02 30.59
C GLU A 62 -9.21 14.87 29.15
N ASN A 63 -9.49 15.99 28.48
CA ASN A 63 -9.90 16.00 27.07
C ASN A 63 -8.82 15.40 26.16
N ALA A 64 -7.55 15.73 26.39
CA ALA A 64 -6.44 15.14 25.65
C ALA A 64 -6.33 13.62 25.89
N GLY A 65 -6.59 13.16 27.10
CA GLY A 65 -6.65 11.73 27.44
C GLY A 65 -7.76 11.00 26.68
N GLN A 66 -8.97 11.57 26.69
CA GLN A 66 -10.12 11.01 25.96
C GLN A 66 -9.88 10.96 24.45
N GLU A 67 -9.34 12.04 23.87
CA GLU A 67 -9.04 12.07 22.43
C GLU A 67 -7.92 11.09 22.07
N ARG A 68 -6.89 10.96 22.92
CA ARG A 68 -5.83 9.95 22.73
C ARG A 68 -6.41 8.54 22.70
N ASP A 69 -7.26 8.20 23.67
CA ASP A 69 -7.83 6.85 23.76
C ASP A 69 -8.80 6.57 22.61
N LYS A 70 -9.53 7.58 22.14
CA LYS A 70 -10.35 7.52 20.93
C LYS A 70 -9.52 7.27 19.68
N ILE A 71 -8.42 8.02 19.49
CA ILE A 71 -7.49 7.83 18.37
C ILE A 71 -6.90 6.42 18.41
N LEU A 72 -6.45 5.94 19.57
CA LEU A 72 -5.91 4.58 19.72
C LEU A 72 -6.94 3.51 19.39
N THR A 73 -8.18 3.69 19.81
CA THR A 73 -9.28 2.75 19.53
C THR A 73 -9.63 2.73 18.04
N SER A 74 -9.70 3.90 17.39
CA SER A 74 -9.91 4.01 15.94
C SER A 74 -8.78 3.36 15.18
N ALA A 75 -7.53 3.69 15.50
CA ALA A 75 -6.35 3.13 14.84
C ALA A 75 -6.29 1.60 14.96
N LYS A 76 -6.68 1.04 16.11
CA LYS A 76 -6.77 -0.41 16.29
C LYS A 76 -7.85 -1.02 15.40
N THR A 77 -9.03 -0.40 15.36
CA THR A 77 -10.14 -0.85 14.51
C THR A 77 -9.76 -0.80 13.03
N ASP A 78 -9.11 0.27 12.59
CA ASP A 78 -8.65 0.46 11.22
C ASP A 78 -7.57 -0.57 10.86
N ALA A 79 -6.64 -0.85 11.77
CA ALA A 79 -5.62 -1.87 11.58
C ALA A 79 -6.21 -3.28 11.46
N ASP A 80 -7.20 -3.63 12.30
CA ASP A 80 -7.89 -4.91 12.24
C ASP A 80 -8.68 -5.04 10.92
N ALA A 81 -9.38 -3.98 10.50
CA ALA A 81 -10.09 -3.92 9.23
C ALA A 81 -9.14 -4.08 8.03
N LEU A 82 -7.99 -3.40 8.06
CA LEU A 82 -6.96 -3.52 7.02
C LEU A 82 -6.38 -4.94 6.96
N ALA A 83 -6.13 -5.57 8.11
CA ALA A 83 -5.63 -6.94 8.18
C ALA A 83 -6.63 -7.96 7.58
N VAL A 84 -7.92 -7.77 7.84
CA VAL A 84 -8.98 -8.60 7.26
C VAL A 84 -9.06 -8.39 5.74
N ALA A 85 -9.07 -7.14 5.27
CA ALA A 85 -9.11 -6.81 3.85
C ALA A 85 -7.88 -7.36 3.10
N ALA A 86 -6.69 -7.24 3.69
CA ALA A 86 -5.46 -7.78 3.13
C ALA A 86 -5.50 -9.31 2.99
N LYS A 87 -6.01 -10.02 4.01
CA LYS A 87 -6.19 -11.49 3.94
C LYS A 87 -7.16 -11.89 2.85
N ALA A 88 -8.30 -11.19 2.73
CA ALA A 88 -9.27 -11.46 1.68
C ALA A 88 -8.68 -11.25 0.28
N SER A 89 -7.97 -10.14 0.07
CA SER A 89 -7.30 -9.83 -1.20
C SER A 89 -6.19 -10.83 -1.55
N LEU A 90 -5.43 -11.30 -0.55
CA LEU A 90 -4.42 -12.33 -0.73
C LEU A 90 -5.02 -13.67 -1.16
N GLU A 91 -6.11 -14.11 -0.53
CA GLU A 91 -6.78 -15.35 -0.93
C GLU A 91 -7.38 -15.25 -2.33
N GLU A 92 -8.00 -14.11 -2.68
CA GLU A 92 -8.50 -13.88 -4.04
C GLU A 92 -7.35 -13.93 -5.08
N THR A 93 -6.24 -13.26 -4.78
CA THR A 93 -5.06 -13.23 -5.64
C THR A 93 -4.45 -14.63 -5.79
N LYS A 94 -4.38 -15.40 -4.71
CA LYS A 94 -3.89 -16.78 -4.72
C LYS A 94 -4.75 -17.70 -5.57
N ILE A 95 -6.08 -17.57 -5.47
CA ILE A 95 -7.03 -18.32 -6.31
C ILE A 95 -6.81 -17.97 -7.78
N LYS A 96 -6.78 -16.67 -8.11
CA LYS A 96 -6.54 -16.19 -9.49
C LYS A 96 -5.21 -16.69 -10.05
N LEU A 97 -4.13 -16.55 -9.28
CA LEU A 97 -2.81 -17.00 -9.69
C LEU A 97 -2.76 -18.52 -9.92
N THR A 98 -3.43 -19.29 -9.06
CA THR A 98 -3.52 -20.75 -9.21
C THR A 98 -4.31 -21.15 -10.45
N ASP A 99 -5.42 -20.47 -10.73
CA ASP A 99 -6.23 -20.72 -11.92
C ASP A 99 -5.48 -20.36 -13.20
N ASP A 100 -4.81 -19.20 -13.22
CA ASP A 100 -3.98 -18.77 -14.34
C ASP A 100 -2.80 -19.72 -14.57
N ALA A 101 -2.15 -20.19 -13.50
CA ALA A 101 -1.08 -21.18 -13.60
C ALA A 101 -1.58 -22.51 -14.18
N LYS A 102 -2.76 -22.98 -13.76
CA LYS A 102 -3.40 -24.19 -14.32
C LYS A 102 -3.72 -24.02 -15.79
N LYS A 103 -4.32 -22.88 -16.18
CA LYS A 103 -4.63 -22.56 -17.59
C LYS A 103 -3.38 -22.54 -18.45
N ARG A 104 -2.32 -21.86 -18.00
CA ARG A 104 -1.03 -21.81 -18.71
C ARG A 104 -0.40 -23.20 -18.83
N SER A 105 -0.43 -24.00 -17.76
CA SER A 105 0.07 -25.37 -17.79
C SER A 105 -0.68 -26.22 -18.82
N GLN A 106 -2.02 -26.12 -18.83
CA GLN A 106 -2.86 -26.82 -19.80
C GLN A 106 -2.54 -26.39 -21.24
N GLN A 107 -2.41 -25.09 -21.48
CA GLN A 107 -2.01 -24.56 -22.79
C GLN A 107 -0.66 -25.10 -23.24
N ILE A 108 0.34 -25.14 -22.35
CA ILE A 108 1.66 -25.70 -22.67
C ILE A 108 1.56 -27.18 -23.06
N VAL A 109 0.75 -27.96 -22.34
CA VAL A 109 0.54 -29.39 -22.65
C VAL A 109 -0.15 -29.56 -24.00
N ASP A 110 -1.16 -28.76 -24.29
CA ASP A 110 -1.91 -28.84 -25.54
C ASP A 110 -1.05 -28.41 -26.74
N ASP A 111 -0.27 -27.33 -26.59
CA ASP A 111 0.70 -26.89 -27.59
C ASP A 111 1.78 -27.95 -27.84
N ALA A 112 2.27 -28.61 -26.77
CA ALA A 112 3.25 -29.68 -26.88
C ALA A 112 2.68 -30.90 -27.64
N LYS A 113 1.43 -31.29 -27.35
CA LYS A 113 0.74 -32.37 -28.08
C LYS A 113 0.56 -32.01 -29.56
N GLN A 114 0.17 -30.77 -29.87
CA GLN A 114 -0.01 -30.33 -31.24
C GLN A 114 1.32 -30.36 -32.01
N LYS A 115 2.40 -29.87 -31.41
CA LYS A 115 3.75 -29.93 -32.00
C LYS A 115 4.21 -31.37 -32.20
N ALA A 116 4.04 -32.25 -31.22
CA ALA A 116 4.39 -33.66 -31.34
C ALA A 116 3.62 -34.36 -32.46
N ALA A 117 2.32 -34.08 -32.62
CA ALA A 117 1.52 -34.63 -33.71
C ALA A 117 2.02 -34.15 -35.09
N ALA A 118 2.32 -32.85 -35.22
CA ALA A 118 2.87 -32.29 -36.46
C ALA A 118 4.26 -32.85 -36.80
N GLU A 119 5.13 -33.03 -35.81
CA GLU A 119 6.43 -33.67 -35.98
C GLU A 119 6.30 -35.13 -36.40
N PHE A 120 5.37 -35.88 -35.80
CA PHE A 120 5.10 -37.27 -36.17
C PHE A 120 4.59 -37.41 -37.61
N GLU A 121 3.70 -36.52 -38.05
CA GLU A 121 3.24 -36.48 -39.44
C GLU A 121 4.40 -36.19 -40.40
N ASN A 122 5.27 -35.24 -40.06
CA ASN A 122 6.45 -34.90 -40.86
C ASN A 122 7.44 -36.09 -40.93
N LEU A 123 7.70 -36.76 -39.81
CA LEU A 123 8.52 -37.97 -39.77
C LEU A 123 7.97 -39.07 -40.66
N ASN A 124 6.66 -39.34 -40.61
CA ASN A 124 6.03 -40.33 -41.48
C ASN A 124 6.16 -39.98 -42.97
N LYS A 125 6.03 -38.70 -43.34
CA LYS A 125 6.26 -38.25 -44.72
C LYS A 125 7.72 -38.47 -45.15
N GLN A 126 8.68 -38.21 -44.27
CA GLN A 126 10.10 -38.44 -44.53
C GLN A 126 10.42 -39.93 -44.67
N ILE A 127 9.89 -40.77 -43.78
CA ILE A 127 10.02 -42.24 -43.87
C ILE A 127 9.43 -42.76 -45.18
N GLY A 128 8.25 -42.27 -45.58
CA GLY A 128 7.63 -42.63 -46.86
C GLY A 128 8.52 -42.30 -48.06
N LYS A 129 9.14 -41.12 -48.07
CA LYS A 129 10.10 -40.71 -49.12
C LYS A 129 11.34 -41.60 -49.14
N ILE A 130 11.94 -41.87 -47.97
CA ILE A 130 13.12 -42.72 -47.85
C ILE A 130 12.81 -44.14 -48.33
N SER A 131 11.68 -44.71 -47.93
CA SER A 131 11.24 -46.04 -48.35
C SER A 131 11.02 -46.13 -49.86
N ALA A 132 10.43 -45.09 -50.47
CA ALA A 132 10.24 -45.00 -51.92
C ALA A 132 11.60 -44.93 -52.66
N ASP A 133 12.55 -44.13 -52.16
CA ASP A 133 13.90 -44.02 -52.72
C ASP A 133 14.68 -45.34 -52.62
N ILE A 134 14.63 -46.03 -51.47
CA ILE A 134 15.25 -47.35 -51.29
C ILE A 134 14.64 -48.37 -52.24
N SER A 135 13.30 -48.41 -52.34
CA SER A 135 12.60 -49.32 -53.25
C SER A 135 12.97 -49.06 -54.71
N GLY A 136 13.03 -47.78 -55.11
CA GLY A 136 13.47 -47.37 -56.45
C GLY A 136 14.90 -47.80 -56.76
N LYS A 137 15.83 -47.60 -55.82
CA LYS A 137 17.22 -48.06 -55.95
C LYS A 137 17.33 -49.58 -56.02
N LEU A 138 16.57 -50.31 -55.22
CA LEU A 138 16.56 -51.77 -55.21
C LEU A 138 16.04 -52.33 -56.54
N VAL A 139 14.91 -51.81 -57.04
CA VAL A 139 14.36 -52.19 -58.34
C VAL A 139 15.36 -51.86 -59.45
N SER A 140 15.95 -50.66 -59.43
CA SER A 140 16.98 -50.27 -60.41
C SER A 140 18.19 -51.22 -60.39
N LYS A 141 18.63 -51.64 -59.20
CA LYS A 141 19.75 -52.59 -59.03
C LYS A 141 19.39 -53.98 -59.55
N VAL A 142 18.25 -54.53 -59.12
CA VAL A 142 17.76 -55.85 -59.53
C VAL A 142 17.51 -55.93 -61.03
N LEU A 143 16.90 -54.90 -61.64
CA LEU A 143 16.74 -54.85 -63.10
C LEU A 143 18.09 -54.75 -63.81
N SER A 144 19.05 -53.99 -63.27
CA SER A 144 20.40 -53.91 -63.85
C SER A 144 21.17 -55.24 -63.79
N ASP A 145 20.97 -56.03 -62.72
CA ASP A 145 21.63 -57.32 -62.53
C ASP A 145 20.93 -58.45 -63.33
N LEU A 146 19.61 -58.37 -63.55
CA LEU A 146 18.84 -59.36 -64.33
C LEU A 146 18.94 -59.16 -65.85
N PHE A 147 19.00 -57.92 -66.33
CA PHE A 147 19.05 -57.66 -67.78
C PHE A 147 20.46 -57.75 -68.33
N THR A 148 20.87 -58.97 -68.69
CA THR A 148 22.01 -59.21 -69.58
C THR A 148 21.58 -59.02 -71.05
N GLY A 149 22.41 -58.30 -71.82
CA GLY A 149 22.37 -58.10 -73.28
C GLY A 149 21.00 -58.11 -74.00
N ASP A 150 20.49 -59.30 -74.27
CA ASP A 150 19.37 -59.55 -75.18
C ASP A 150 17.98 -59.29 -74.56
N GLU A 151 17.81 -59.43 -73.23
CA GLU A 151 16.51 -59.19 -72.59
C GLU A 151 16.20 -57.69 -72.42
N LYS A 152 17.25 -56.87 -72.32
CA LYS A 152 17.15 -55.41 -72.17
C LYS A 152 16.50 -54.75 -73.39
N GLN A 153 16.84 -55.21 -74.59
CA GLN A 153 16.25 -54.71 -75.84
C GLN A 153 14.76 -55.06 -75.96
N LYS A 154 14.35 -56.27 -75.55
CA LYS A 154 12.94 -56.69 -75.58
C LYS A 154 12.06 -55.92 -74.59
N VAL A 155 12.59 -55.52 -73.44
CA VAL A 155 11.83 -54.74 -72.46
C VAL A 155 11.75 -53.27 -72.88
N ILE A 156 12.82 -52.72 -73.45
CA ILE A 156 12.81 -51.36 -74.02
C ILE A 156 11.84 -51.27 -75.21
N SER A 157 11.83 -52.26 -76.11
CA SER A 157 10.90 -52.25 -77.25
C SER A 157 9.44 -52.30 -76.79
N ARG A 158 9.10 -53.16 -75.81
CA ARG A 158 7.73 -53.21 -75.25
C ARG A 158 7.33 -51.94 -74.48
N ALA A 159 8.29 -51.27 -73.84
CA ALA A 159 8.03 -50.00 -73.17
C ALA A 159 7.76 -48.89 -74.20
N LEU A 160 8.51 -48.86 -75.30
CA LEU A 160 8.29 -47.93 -76.41
C LEU A 160 6.96 -48.20 -77.13
N ASP A 161 6.63 -49.46 -77.40
CA ASP A 161 5.34 -49.84 -78.00
C ASP A 161 4.15 -49.40 -77.14
N LYS A 162 4.25 -49.53 -75.81
CA LYS A 162 3.20 -49.07 -74.88
C LYS A 162 3.07 -47.55 -74.81
N ILE A 163 4.18 -46.82 -74.95
CA ILE A 163 4.15 -45.35 -75.00
C ILE A 163 3.51 -44.91 -76.32
N GLU A 164 3.84 -45.57 -77.43
CA GLU A 164 3.25 -45.30 -78.75
C GLU A 164 1.75 -45.66 -78.78
N GLU A 165 1.33 -46.70 -78.05
CA GLU A 165 -0.08 -47.07 -77.85
C GLU A 165 -0.85 -46.02 -77.02
N TYR A 166 -0.22 -45.44 -75.99
CA TYR A 166 -0.81 -44.37 -75.17
C TYR A 166 -0.91 -43.03 -75.93
N GLU A 167 0.07 -42.71 -76.79
CA GLU A 167 -0.01 -41.53 -77.67
C GLU A 167 -1.06 -41.67 -78.76
N LYS A 168 -1.31 -42.89 -79.28
CA LYS A 168 -2.34 -43.14 -80.31
C LYS A 168 -3.76 -43.21 -79.76
N ASN A 169 -3.95 -43.47 -78.47
CA ASN A 169 -5.27 -43.46 -77.84
C ASN A 169 -5.24 -42.89 -76.42
N PRO A 170 -5.21 -41.55 -76.28
CA PRO A 170 -5.28 -40.90 -74.98
C PRO A 170 -6.72 -40.96 -74.48
N ASN A 171 -7.01 -41.89 -73.58
CA ASN A 171 -8.18 -41.78 -72.71
C ASN A 171 -7.85 -40.89 -71.51
#